data_AF-A0A1S8S8R2-F1
#
_entry.id   AF-A0A1S8S8R2-F1
#
_cell.length_a   1.000
_cell.length_b   1.000
_cell.length_c   1.000
_cell.angle_alpha   90.00
_cell.angle_beta   90.00
_cell.angle_gamma   90.00
#
_symmetry.space_group_name_H-M   'P 1'
#
loop_
_entity.id
_entity.type
_entity.pdbx_description
1 polymer ?
#
loop_
_entity_poly.entity_id
_entity_poly.type
_entity_poly.pdbx_seq_one_letter_code
_entity_poly.pdbx_strand_id
1 'polypeptide(L)'
;MYSIKENFKSLLFYLGMLAIKEQGPLGTVLKIPNHVIKTIYREQYFQKINEDYNIQIKDIRIAVNEMRMHGNIEPFIDGLKVALEDLSNRDLIQMDEKHIKMIILTFLGVDGTYFVQSEAENNNGYVDILLKRKIQFKDITKFQWLIELKYIKESERNTLEKVKQECLNQITRYEQSKLIQEEFKKDEMKKVLIIVVGKKDVYTYF
;
A
#
# COMPACT_ATOMS: atom_id res chain seq x y z
N MET A 1 -28.08 6.85 -28.42
CA MET A 1 -27.51 5.52 -28.09
C MET A 1 -26.38 5.77 -27.10
N TYR A 2 -26.54 5.39 -25.83
CA TYR A 2 -25.50 5.61 -24.81
C TYR A 2 -24.22 4.85 -25.19
N SER A 3 -23.06 5.45 -24.91
CA SER A 3 -21.78 4.76 -25.13
C SER A 3 -21.70 3.53 -24.21
N ILE A 4 -21.01 2.47 -24.66
CA ILE A 4 -20.77 1.25 -23.87
C ILE A 4 -20.22 1.59 -22.47
N LYS A 5 -19.40 2.65 -22.39
CA LYS A 5 -18.81 3.15 -21.14
C LYS A 5 -19.83 3.76 -20.18
N GLU A 6 -20.85 4.44 -20.69
CA GLU A 6 -21.93 5.00 -19.86
C GLU A 6 -22.89 3.91 -19.38
N ASN A 7 -23.20 2.92 -20.23
CA ASN A 7 -24.01 1.76 -19.82
C ASN A 7 -23.34 0.95 -18.70
N PHE A 8 -22.01 0.81 -18.75
CA PHE A 8 -21.26 0.12 -17.71
C PHE A 8 -21.26 0.87 -16.37
N LYS A 9 -21.11 2.20 -16.38
CA LYS A 9 -21.22 3.03 -15.17
C LYS A 9 -22.62 2.95 -14.55
N SER A 10 -23.66 3.01 -15.37
CA SER A 10 -25.04 2.88 -14.92
C SER A 10 -25.32 1.52 -14.29
N LEU A 11 -24.76 0.43 -14.86
CA LEU A 11 -24.85 -0.91 -14.28
C LEU A 11 -24.16 -1.00 -12.91
N LEU A 12 -22.93 -0.49 -12.79
CA LEU A 12 -22.20 -0.48 -11.52
C LEU A 12 -22.92 0.33 -10.44
N PHE A 13 -23.55 1.45 -10.82
CA PHE A 13 -24.40 2.21 -9.92
C PHE A 13 -25.63 1.41 -9.48
N TYR A 14 -26.32 0.74 -10.41
CA TYR A 14 -27.50 -0.07 -10.11
C TYR A 14 -27.19 -1.26 -9.19
N LEU A 15 -26.02 -1.88 -9.34
CA LEU A 15 -25.54 -2.97 -8.49
C LEU A 15 -25.04 -2.48 -7.11
N GLY A 16 -25.12 -1.18 -6.81
CA GLY A 16 -24.66 -0.59 -5.55
C GLY A 16 -23.15 -0.44 -5.43
N MET A 17 -22.38 -0.72 -6.49
CA MET A 17 -20.92 -0.64 -6.53
C MET A 17 -20.41 0.80 -6.61
N LEU A 18 -21.26 1.72 -7.05
CA LEU A 18 -21.02 3.17 -7.08
C LEU A 18 -22.17 3.89 -6.39
N ALA A 19 -21.88 5.02 -5.75
CA ALA A 19 -22.87 5.94 -5.20
C ALA A 19 -22.56 7.37 -5.66
N ILE A 20 -23.59 8.21 -5.65
CA ILE A 20 -23.42 9.63 -5.98
C ILE A 20 -22.63 10.29 -4.85
N LYS A 21 -21.49 10.89 -5.21
CA LYS A 21 -20.73 11.78 -4.32
C LYS A 21 -21.36 13.16 -4.34
N GLU A 22 -21.49 13.73 -5.53
CA GLU A 22 -21.98 15.09 -5.78
C GLU A 22 -22.70 15.14 -7.14
N GLN A 23 -23.68 16.03 -7.25
CA GLN A 23 -24.41 16.27 -8.50
C GLN A 23 -24.31 17.76 -8.82
N GLY A 24 -23.74 18.10 -9.98
CA GLY A 24 -23.49 19.48 -10.38
C GLY A 24 -23.93 19.77 -11.82
N PRO A 25 -23.81 21.04 -12.25
CA PRO A 25 -24.24 21.48 -13.58
C PRO A 25 -23.54 20.74 -14.72
N LEU A 26 -22.34 20.21 -14.46
CA LEU A 26 -21.51 19.48 -15.40
C LEU A 26 -21.67 17.95 -15.33
N GLY A 27 -22.55 17.45 -14.46
CA GLY A 27 -22.88 16.02 -14.36
C GLY A 27 -22.79 15.45 -12.94
N THR A 28 -22.90 14.13 -12.87
CA THR A 28 -22.93 13.35 -11.62
C THR A 28 -21.55 12.77 -11.34
N VAL A 29 -20.98 13.08 -10.17
CA VAL A 29 -19.72 12.51 -9.70
C VAL A 29 -20.02 11.27 -8.86
N LEU A 30 -19.46 10.13 -9.25
CA LEU A 30 -19.64 8.85 -8.56
C LEU A 30 -18.45 8.54 -7.64
N LYS A 31 -18.71 7.92 -6.50
CA LYS A 31 -17.72 7.36 -5.56
C LYS A 31 -18.02 5.91 -5.26
N ILE A 32 -17.03 5.18 -4.76
CA ILE A 32 -17.24 3.84 -4.19
C ILE A 32 -17.85 4.00 -2.78
N PRO A 33 -19.05 3.45 -2.49
CA PRO A 33 -19.82 3.81 -1.31
C PRO A 33 -19.33 3.21 0.00
N ASN A 34 -18.78 2.00 -0.01
CA ASN A 34 -18.44 1.29 1.23
C ASN A 34 -17.11 0.51 1.13
N HIS A 35 -16.58 0.12 2.28
CA HIS A 35 -15.31 -0.61 2.37
C HIS A 35 -15.37 -1.99 1.71
N VAL A 36 -16.52 -2.66 1.73
CA VAL A 36 -16.71 -3.99 1.11
C VAL A 36 -16.48 -3.92 -0.40
N ILE A 37 -17.02 -2.91 -1.07
CA ILE A 37 -16.84 -2.73 -2.51
C ILE A 37 -15.39 -2.34 -2.85
N LYS A 38 -14.74 -1.53 -2.01
CA LYS A 38 -13.29 -1.27 -2.15
C LYS A 38 -12.49 -2.57 -2.02
N THR A 39 -12.88 -3.47 -1.11
CA THR A 39 -12.26 -4.79 -0.96
C THR A 39 -12.50 -5.65 -2.20
N ILE A 40 -13.73 -5.71 -2.74
CA ILE A 40 -14.02 -6.47 -3.97
C ILE A 40 -13.20 -5.94 -5.17
N TYR A 41 -13.08 -4.61 -5.34
CA TYR A 41 -12.23 -4.06 -6.38
C TYR A 41 -10.74 -4.41 -6.18
N ARG A 42 -10.27 -4.41 -4.93
CA ARG A 42 -8.91 -4.85 -4.58
C ARG A 42 -8.73 -6.34 -4.83
N GLU A 43 -9.71 -7.16 -4.49
CA GLU A 43 -9.71 -8.62 -4.74
C GLU A 43 -9.71 -8.93 -6.24
N GLN A 44 -10.48 -8.19 -7.05
CA GLN A 44 -10.46 -8.35 -8.52
C GLN A 44 -9.15 -7.88 -9.14
N TYR A 45 -8.59 -6.76 -8.68
CA TYR A 45 -7.27 -6.31 -9.11
C TYR A 45 -6.19 -7.31 -8.68
N PHE A 46 -6.33 -7.89 -7.50
CA PHE A 46 -5.46 -8.94 -7.00
C PHE A 46 -5.60 -10.24 -7.78
N GLN A 47 -6.81 -10.66 -8.17
CA GLN A 47 -7.01 -11.82 -9.06
C GLN A 47 -6.32 -11.61 -10.40
N LYS A 48 -6.43 -10.41 -10.98
CA LYS A 48 -5.74 -10.06 -12.21
C LYS A 48 -4.21 -10.10 -12.05
N ILE A 49 -3.69 -9.57 -10.95
CA ILE A 49 -2.26 -9.68 -10.63
C ILE A 49 -1.84 -11.14 -10.39
N ASN A 50 -2.68 -11.95 -9.74
CA ASN A 50 -2.39 -13.35 -9.51
C ASN A 50 -2.32 -14.16 -10.82
N GLU A 51 -3.18 -13.85 -11.79
CA GLU A 51 -3.14 -14.43 -13.14
C GLU A 51 -1.92 -13.97 -13.95
N ASP A 52 -1.52 -12.71 -13.82
CA ASP A 52 -0.44 -12.11 -14.62
C ASP A 52 0.98 -12.33 -14.02
N TYR A 53 1.11 -12.54 -12.70
CA TYR A 53 2.40 -12.51 -11.98
C TYR A 53 2.72 -13.77 -11.14
N ASN A 54 1.90 -14.84 -11.21
CA ASN A 54 2.15 -16.12 -10.52
C ASN A 54 2.43 -16.02 -9.00
N ILE A 55 1.92 -14.97 -8.34
CA ILE A 55 2.16 -14.71 -6.91
C ILE A 55 1.17 -15.50 -6.07
N GLN A 56 1.62 -16.53 -5.36
CA GLN A 56 0.70 -17.33 -4.55
C GLN A 56 0.14 -16.52 -3.38
N ILE A 57 -1.18 -16.40 -3.34
CA ILE A 57 -1.97 -15.79 -2.23
C ILE A 57 -1.49 -16.27 -0.86
N LYS A 58 -1.16 -17.56 -0.77
CA LYS A 58 -0.67 -18.21 0.44
C LYS A 58 0.63 -17.58 0.96
N ASP A 59 1.56 -17.27 0.07
CA ASP A 59 2.88 -16.74 0.44
C ASP A 59 2.75 -15.29 0.94
N ILE A 60 1.89 -14.49 0.32
CA ILE A 60 1.57 -13.14 0.83
C ILE A 60 0.94 -13.21 2.22
N ARG A 61 0.00 -14.14 2.45
CA ARG A 61 -0.62 -14.29 3.78
C ARG A 61 0.38 -14.73 4.84
N ILE A 62 1.31 -15.63 4.50
CA ILE A 62 2.41 -16.03 5.40
C ILE A 62 3.28 -14.82 5.70
N ALA A 63 3.66 -14.03 4.69
CA ALA A 63 4.47 -12.84 4.87
C ALA A 63 3.80 -11.78 5.76
N VAL A 64 2.51 -11.50 5.55
CA VAL A 64 1.76 -10.56 6.41
C VAL A 64 1.59 -11.12 7.82
N ASN A 65 1.44 -12.44 7.98
CA ASN A 65 1.46 -13.09 9.30
C ASN A 65 2.78 -12.85 10.04
N GLU A 66 3.93 -13.02 9.37
CA GLU A 66 5.25 -12.76 9.94
C GLU A 66 5.40 -11.29 10.39
N MET A 67 4.92 -10.36 9.57
CA MET A 67 4.91 -8.94 9.91
C MET A 67 4.09 -8.65 11.18
N ARG A 68 2.90 -9.25 11.32
CA ARG A 68 1.99 -8.95 12.43
C ARG A 68 2.29 -9.69 13.73
N MET A 69 2.82 -10.92 13.64
CA MET A 69 3.09 -11.76 14.82
C MET A 69 4.51 -11.60 15.34
N HIS A 70 5.48 -11.52 14.44
CA HIS A 70 6.90 -11.57 14.76
C HIS A 70 7.63 -10.26 14.49
N GLY A 71 7.00 -9.33 13.76
CA GLY A 71 7.62 -8.05 13.40
C GLY A 71 8.69 -8.23 12.33
N ASN A 72 8.63 -9.33 11.58
CA ASN A 72 9.54 -9.68 10.50
C ASN A 72 8.91 -9.31 9.16
N ILE A 73 9.51 -8.34 8.45
CA ILE A 73 9.01 -7.88 7.14
C ILE A 73 9.72 -8.57 5.96
N GLU A 74 10.84 -9.26 6.18
CA GLU A 74 11.65 -9.82 5.10
C GLU A 74 10.86 -10.69 4.11
N PRO A 75 9.96 -11.61 4.54
CA PRO A 75 9.16 -12.40 3.59
C PRO A 75 8.23 -11.54 2.71
N PHE A 76 7.77 -10.40 3.22
CA PHE A 76 6.96 -9.46 2.47
C PHE A 76 7.79 -8.73 1.41
N ILE A 77 9.02 -8.36 1.77
CA ILE A 77 9.98 -7.73 0.87
C ILE A 77 10.39 -8.68 -0.24
N ASP A 78 10.60 -9.96 0.06
CA ASP A 78 10.93 -10.96 -0.96
C ASP A 78 9.77 -11.17 -1.94
N GLY A 79 8.54 -11.23 -1.46
CA GLY A 79 7.36 -11.21 -2.32
C GLY A 79 7.27 -9.96 -3.20
N LEU A 80 7.64 -8.79 -2.66
CA LEU A 80 7.69 -7.54 -3.42
C LEU A 80 8.77 -7.59 -4.51
N LYS A 81 9.97 -8.11 -4.22
CA LYS A 81 11.04 -8.28 -5.22
C LYS A 81 10.57 -9.16 -6.38
N VAL A 82 9.93 -10.29 -6.09
CA VAL A 82 9.39 -11.21 -7.12
C VAL A 82 8.39 -10.49 -8.02
N ALA A 83 7.42 -9.77 -7.43
CA ALA A 83 6.45 -8.98 -8.21
C ALA A 83 7.11 -7.93 -9.12
N LEU A 84 8.16 -7.27 -8.63
CA LEU A 84 8.87 -6.27 -9.40
C LEU A 84 9.76 -6.88 -10.51
N GLU A 85 10.30 -8.08 -10.29
CA GLU A 85 11.07 -8.81 -11.30
C GLU A 85 10.22 -9.22 -12.51
N ASP A 86 8.95 -9.52 -12.28
CA ASP A 86 8.00 -9.92 -13.33
C ASP A 86 7.46 -8.74 -14.17
N LEU A 87 7.65 -7.49 -13.73
CA LEU A 87 7.26 -6.31 -14.51
C LEU A 87 8.02 -6.27 -15.85
N SER A 88 7.31 -5.92 -16.92
CA SER A 88 7.96 -5.78 -18.22
C SER A 88 8.83 -4.51 -18.27
N ASN A 89 9.84 -4.50 -19.13
CA ASN A 89 10.67 -3.29 -19.33
C ASN A 89 9.85 -2.07 -19.76
N ARG A 90 8.68 -2.28 -20.38
CA ARG A 90 7.76 -1.20 -20.76
C ARG A 90 7.06 -0.60 -19.53
N ASP A 91 6.70 -1.43 -18.56
CA ASP A 91 6.08 -0.99 -17.31
C ASP A 91 7.06 -0.13 -16.49
N LEU A 92 8.35 -0.51 -16.49
CA LEU A 92 9.41 0.23 -15.79
C LEU A 92 9.62 1.66 -16.30
N ILE A 93 9.36 1.93 -17.58
CA ILE A 93 9.51 3.27 -18.17
C ILE A 93 8.53 4.27 -17.54
N GLN A 94 7.31 3.81 -17.22
CA GLN A 94 6.26 4.62 -16.61
C GLN A 94 6.18 4.42 -15.09
N MET A 95 7.02 3.55 -14.53
CA MET A 95 7.02 3.25 -13.11
C MET A 95 7.43 4.46 -12.29
N ASP A 96 6.64 4.72 -11.25
CA ASP A 96 6.91 5.71 -10.23
C ASP A 96 6.61 5.11 -8.84
N GLU A 97 6.83 5.91 -7.80
CA GLU A 97 6.60 5.52 -6.41
C GLU A 97 5.15 5.07 -6.13
N LYS A 98 4.16 5.64 -6.84
CA LYS A 98 2.74 5.29 -6.67
C LYS A 98 2.43 3.88 -7.16
N HIS A 99 3.11 3.41 -8.20
CA HIS A 99 2.94 2.05 -8.70
C HIS A 99 3.41 1.02 -7.68
N ILE A 100 4.60 1.22 -7.09
CA ILE A 100 5.13 0.34 -6.05
C ILE A 100 4.24 0.39 -4.80
N LYS A 101 3.78 1.59 -4.41
CA LYS A 101 2.80 1.77 -3.34
C LYS A 101 1.54 0.95 -3.59
N MET A 102 1.04 0.92 -4.82
CA MET A 102 -0.14 0.14 -5.18
C MET A 102 0.09 -1.38 -5.05
N ILE A 103 1.26 -1.89 -5.43
CA ILE A 103 1.62 -3.31 -5.24
C ILE A 103 1.62 -3.66 -3.76
N ILE A 104 2.29 -2.85 -2.93
CA ILE A 104 2.35 -3.03 -1.46
C ILE A 104 0.93 -3.00 -0.86
N LEU A 105 0.11 -2.01 -1.21
CA LEU A 105 -1.27 -1.90 -0.73
C LEU A 105 -2.15 -3.07 -1.19
N THR A 106 -1.86 -3.64 -2.35
CA THR A 106 -2.54 -4.84 -2.85
C THR A 106 -2.20 -6.03 -1.98
N PHE A 107 -0.92 -6.31 -1.75
CA PHE A 107 -0.48 -7.43 -0.90
C PHE A 107 -1.05 -7.36 0.51
N LEU A 108 -1.02 -6.17 1.12
CA LEU A 108 -1.62 -5.95 2.44
C LEU A 108 -3.14 -6.14 2.46
N GLY A 109 -3.80 -5.87 1.33
CA GLY A 109 -5.23 -6.08 1.14
C GLY A 109 -5.64 -7.56 1.12
N VAL A 110 -4.75 -8.47 0.69
CA VAL A 110 -5.02 -9.92 0.54
C VAL A 110 -5.30 -10.60 1.86
N ASP A 111 -4.53 -10.25 2.88
CA ASP A 111 -4.67 -10.80 4.23
C ASP A 111 -5.78 -10.07 5.01
N GLY A 112 -5.82 -8.74 4.89
CA GLY A 112 -6.92 -7.94 5.42
C GLY A 112 -6.97 -7.82 6.94
N THR A 113 -5.97 -8.29 7.70
CA THR A 113 -5.96 -8.15 9.17
C THR A 113 -5.60 -6.74 9.63
N TYR A 114 -4.90 -5.96 8.80
CA TYR A 114 -4.56 -4.58 9.09
C TYR A 114 -5.65 -3.59 8.67
N PHE A 115 -5.79 -2.50 9.42
CA PHE A 115 -6.39 -1.27 8.97
C PHE A 115 -5.30 -0.43 8.29
N VAL A 116 -5.39 -0.29 6.97
CA VAL A 116 -4.37 0.37 6.15
C VAL A 116 -4.76 1.81 5.90
N GLN A 117 -3.96 2.76 6.37
CA GLN A 117 -4.09 4.18 6.04
C GLN A 117 -2.92 4.58 5.13
N SER A 118 -3.22 5.03 3.92
CA SER A 118 -2.24 5.62 3.01
C SER A 118 -2.30 7.14 3.11
N GLU A 119 -1.15 7.81 3.07
CA GLU A 119 -1.08 9.29 3.13
C GLU A 119 -1.77 9.85 4.38
N ALA A 120 -1.50 9.23 5.53
CA ALA A 120 -2.08 9.66 6.78
C ALA A 120 -1.51 11.05 7.14
N GLU A 121 -2.37 12.07 7.09
CA GLU A 121 -2.03 13.44 7.46
C GLU A 121 -1.72 13.51 8.95
N ASN A 122 -0.53 14.00 9.29
CA ASN A 122 -0.14 14.30 10.65
C ASN A 122 0.45 15.71 10.68
N ASN A 123 0.42 16.36 11.85
CA ASN A 123 0.81 17.77 12.02
C ASN A 123 2.26 18.09 11.56
N ASN A 124 3.09 17.08 11.29
CA ASN A 124 4.49 17.20 10.86
C ASN A 124 4.83 16.48 9.53
N GLY A 125 3.83 16.08 8.73
CA GLY A 125 4.04 15.44 7.42
C GLY A 125 3.10 14.25 7.15
N TYR A 126 3.27 13.61 5.99
CA TYR A 126 2.50 12.45 5.55
C TYR A 126 3.35 11.18 5.65
N VAL A 127 2.88 10.18 6.40
CA VAL A 127 3.42 8.82 6.31
C VAL A 127 2.82 8.14 5.09
N ASP A 128 3.65 7.45 4.31
CA ASP A 128 3.18 6.77 3.12
C ASP A 128 2.12 5.72 3.40
N ILE A 129 2.43 4.77 4.30
CA ILE A 129 1.53 3.70 4.71
C ILE A 129 1.64 3.48 6.22
N LEU A 130 0.49 3.54 6.90
CA LEU A 130 0.33 3.21 8.31
C LEU A 130 -0.58 1.99 8.45
N LEU A 131 -0.04 0.93 9.08
CA LEU A 131 -0.75 -0.31 9.37
C LEU A 131 -1.18 -0.31 10.84
N LYS A 132 -2.46 -0.06 11.07
CA LYS A 132 -3.06 -0.13 12.41
C LYS A 132 -3.71 -1.49 12.65
N ARG A 133 -3.68 -1.93 13.90
CA ARG A 133 -4.38 -3.13 14.34
C ARG A 133 -5.88 -2.91 14.29
N LYS A 134 -6.62 -3.83 13.67
CA LYS A 134 -8.08 -3.86 13.79
C LYS A 134 -8.47 -4.44 15.15
N ILE A 135 -9.51 -3.88 15.76
CA ILE A 135 -10.04 -4.35 17.05
C ILE A 135 -10.39 -5.85 16.98
N GLN A 136 -11.03 -6.27 15.90
CA GLN A 136 -11.44 -7.67 15.67
C GLN A 136 -10.28 -8.68 15.55
N PHE A 137 -9.06 -8.21 15.29
CA PHE A 137 -7.86 -9.03 15.09
C PHE A 137 -6.77 -8.72 16.13
N LYS A 138 -7.17 -8.18 17.28
CA LYS A 138 -6.23 -7.70 18.30
C LYS A 138 -5.27 -8.79 18.79
N ASP A 139 -5.79 -9.99 18.99
CA ASP A 139 -5.05 -11.13 19.56
C ASP A 139 -4.09 -11.78 18.57
N ILE A 140 -4.30 -11.54 17.27
CA ILE A 140 -3.47 -12.06 16.18
C ILE A 140 -2.68 -10.96 15.47
N THR A 141 -2.63 -9.75 16.02
CA THR A 141 -1.89 -8.63 15.46
C THR A 141 -1.09 -7.99 16.58
N LYS A 142 0.14 -8.43 16.77
CA LYS A 142 1.02 -7.89 17.82
C LYS A 142 1.65 -6.57 17.37
N PHE A 143 2.17 -6.53 16.15
CA PHE A 143 2.91 -5.39 15.62
C PHE A 143 2.09 -4.56 14.65
N GLN A 144 2.25 -3.24 14.74
CA GLN A 144 1.77 -2.22 13.83
C GLN A 144 2.97 -1.64 13.07
N TRP A 145 2.74 -1.02 11.91
CA TRP A 145 3.84 -0.59 11.04
C TRP A 145 3.66 0.82 10.51
N LEU A 146 4.74 1.60 10.56
CA LEU A 146 4.95 2.79 9.76
C LEU A 146 5.90 2.43 8.62
N ILE A 147 5.41 2.55 7.39
CA ILE A 147 6.19 2.24 6.20
C ILE A 147 6.34 3.53 5.41
N GLU A 148 7.59 3.95 5.24
CA GLU A 148 7.98 5.01 4.31
C GLU A 148 8.49 4.36 3.02
N LEU A 149 8.06 4.86 1.87
CA LEU A 149 8.41 4.27 0.57
C LEU A 149 9.16 5.29 -0.27
N LYS A 150 10.21 4.82 -0.92
CA LYS A 150 10.90 5.59 -1.94
C LYS A 150 11.19 4.78 -3.18
N TYR A 151 11.01 5.41 -4.34
CA TYR A 151 11.47 4.87 -5.61
C TYR A 151 12.55 5.75 -6.22
N ILE A 152 13.63 5.12 -6.67
CA ILE A 152 14.75 5.76 -7.37
C ILE A 152 14.91 5.06 -8.71
N LYS A 153 14.96 5.84 -9.80
CA LYS A 153 15.22 5.26 -11.13
C LYS A 153 16.64 4.70 -11.19
N GLU A 154 16.86 3.69 -12.02
CA GLU A 154 18.18 3.08 -12.20
C GLU A 154 19.25 4.13 -12.58
N SER A 155 18.89 5.09 -13.43
CA SER A 155 19.76 6.21 -13.83
C SER A 155 20.15 7.15 -12.69
N GLU A 156 19.43 7.12 -11.57
CA GLU A 156 19.61 7.99 -10.41
C GLU A 156 20.15 7.23 -9.19
N ARG A 157 20.65 6.00 -9.37
CA ARG A 157 21.16 5.13 -8.29
C ARG A 157 22.20 5.82 -7.41
N ASN A 158 23.00 6.74 -7.96
CA ASN A 158 23.98 7.53 -7.22
C ASN A 158 23.36 8.44 -6.13
N THR A 159 22.06 8.69 -6.18
CA THR A 159 21.33 9.48 -5.17
C THR A 159 20.89 8.67 -3.95
N LEU A 160 21.02 7.33 -3.98
CA LEU A 160 20.51 6.41 -2.97
C LEU A 160 20.87 6.81 -1.53
N GLU A 161 22.15 7.04 -1.24
CA GLU A 161 22.58 7.35 0.13
C GLU A 161 22.02 8.69 0.62
N LYS A 162 21.97 9.71 -0.25
CA LYS A 162 21.39 11.01 0.08
C LYS A 162 19.89 10.86 0.41
N VAL A 163 19.15 10.19 -0.46
CA VAL A 163 17.70 9.97 -0.31
C VAL A 163 17.39 9.15 0.94
N LYS A 164 18.18 8.11 1.22
CA LYS A 164 18.09 7.34 2.46
C LYS A 164 18.24 8.23 3.70
N GLN A 165 19.25 9.07 3.77
CA GLN A 165 19.46 9.96 4.94
C GLN A 165 18.30 10.95 5.11
N GLU A 166 17.77 11.51 4.02
CA GLU A 166 16.60 12.40 4.05
C GLU A 166 15.37 11.69 4.61
N CYS A 167 15.07 10.48 4.13
CA CYS A 167 13.95 9.67 4.61
C CYS A 167 14.11 9.22 6.08
N LEU A 168 15.31 8.80 6.50
CA LEU A 168 15.56 8.43 7.90
C LEU A 168 15.37 9.62 8.86
N ASN A 169 15.78 10.82 8.45
CA ASN A 169 15.52 12.05 9.20
C ASN A 169 14.01 12.34 9.29
N GLN A 170 13.25 12.09 8.22
CA GLN A 170 11.79 12.22 8.21
C GLN A 170 11.12 11.23 9.17
N ILE A 171 11.51 9.95 9.16
CA ILE A 171 11.02 8.92 10.10
C ILE A 171 11.31 9.30 11.56
N THR A 172 12.51 9.82 11.82
CA THR A 172 12.90 10.29 13.16
C THR A 172 12.01 11.44 13.66
N ARG A 173 11.65 12.38 12.78
CA ARG A 173 10.72 13.47 13.11
C ARG A 173 9.31 12.95 13.42
N TYR A 174 8.85 11.90 12.74
CA TYR A 174 7.56 11.27 13.05
C TYR A 174 7.53 10.61 14.43
N GLU A 175 8.63 10.02 14.90
CA GLU A 175 8.72 9.44 16.25
C GLU A 175 8.50 10.49 17.35
N GLN A 176 8.94 11.71 17.10
CA GLN A 176 8.80 12.82 18.04
C GLN A 176 7.41 13.47 17.97
N SER A 177 6.57 13.08 17.00
CA SER A 177 5.19 13.58 16.91
C SER A 177 4.28 12.94 17.96
N LYS A 178 3.40 13.76 18.56
CA LYS A 178 2.48 13.33 19.61
C LYS A 178 1.58 12.16 19.20
N LEU A 179 1.21 12.07 17.92
CA LEU A 179 0.35 11.02 17.39
C LEU A 179 0.93 9.61 17.57
N ILE A 180 2.25 9.43 17.41
CA ILE A 180 2.90 8.13 17.63
C ILE A 180 3.02 7.83 19.14
N GLN A 181 3.30 8.85 19.95
CA GLN A 181 3.52 8.67 21.39
C GLN A 181 2.23 8.39 22.17
N GLU A 182 1.10 8.94 21.71
CA GLU A 182 -0.20 8.82 22.39
C GLU A 182 -1.00 7.59 21.92
N GLU A 183 -0.93 7.22 20.62
CA GLU A 183 -1.75 6.11 20.09
C GLU A 183 -1.09 4.72 20.16
N PHE A 184 0.24 4.64 20.30
CA PHE A 184 0.96 3.37 20.14
C PHE A 184 1.86 3.05 21.33
N LYS A 185 1.77 1.81 21.83
CA LYS A 185 2.83 1.27 22.70
C LYS A 185 4.12 1.19 21.90
N LYS A 186 5.19 1.81 22.40
CA LYS A 186 6.47 1.94 21.70
C LYS A 186 7.04 0.60 21.20
N ASP A 187 6.81 -0.48 21.95
CA ASP A 187 7.34 -1.82 21.63
C ASP A 187 6.49 -2.61 20.61
N GLU A 188 5.27 -2.16 20.31
CA GLU A 188 4.36 -2.77 19.34
C GLU A 188 4.37 -2.04 17.99
N MET A 189 5.09 -0.93 17.86
CA MET A 189 5.14 -0.12 16.64
C MET A 189 6.49 -0.29 15.94
N LYS A 190 6.48 -0.91 14.77
CA LYS A 190 7.64 -1.08 13.89
C LYS A 190 7.68 0.02 12.83
N LYS A 191 8.88 0.35 12.39
CA LYS A 191 9.13 1.34 11.34
C LYS A 191 10.03 0.72 10.30
N VAL A 192 9.82 1.07 9.05
CA VAL A 192 10.68 0.64 7.96
C VAL A 192 10.65 1.67 6.84
N LEU A 193 11.83 1.99 6.33
CA LEU A 193 12.02 2.65 5.06
C LEU A 193 12.28 1.59 3.99
N ILE A 194 11.45 1.56 2.96
CA ILE A 194 11.62 0.71 1.79
C ILE A 194 12.11 1.60 0.64
N ILE A 195 13.31 1.37 0.15
CA ILE A 195 13.83 2.04 -1.06
C ILE A 195 13.92 1.02 -2.17
N VAL A 196 13.20 1.26 -3.26
CA VAL A 196 13.30 0.49 -4.50
C VAL A 196 14.15 1.26 -5.49
N VAL A 197 15.18 0.61 -6.03
CA VAL A 197 16.05 1.15 -7.08
C VAL A 197 15.88 0.34 -8.36
N GLY A 198 15.51 1.05 -9.43
CA GLY A 198 15.32 0.44 -10.74
C GLY A 198 14.29 -0.68 -10.72
N LYS A 199 14.66 -1.85 -11.25
CA LYS A 199 13.71 -2.97 -11.40
C LYS A 199 13.47 -3.73 -10.11
N LYS A 200 14.51 -4.04 -9.33
CA LYS A 200 14.41 -5.10 -8.33
C LYS A 200 15.23 -4.92 -7.06
N ASP A 201 16.06 -3.89 -7.00
CA ASP A 201 16.91 -3.68 -5.84
C ASP A 201 16.09 -3.00 -4.76
N VAL A 202 15.59 -3.82 -3.83
CA VAL A 202 14.78 -3.36 -2.68
C VAL A 202 15.65 -3.38 -1.43
N TYR A 203 15.81 -2.22 -0.81
CA TYR A 203 16.54 -2.01 0.43
C TYR A 203 15.58 -1.67 1.57
N THR A 204 15.80 -2.27 2.74
CA THR A 204 15.04 -1.98 3.98
C THR A 204 15.94 -1.37 5.05
N TYR A 205 15.44 -0.36 5.74
CA TYR A 205 16.10 0.27 6.89
C TYR A 205 15.09 0.44 8.02
N PHE A 206 15.49 0.16 9.27
CA PHE A 206 14.61 0.13 10.45
C PHE A 206 14.90 1.30 11.40
#